data_AF-A0A9X5CKZ0-F1
#
_entry.id   AF-A0A9X5CKZ0-F1
#
_cell.length_a   1.000
_cell.length_b   1.000
_cell.length_c   1.000
_cell.angle_alpha   90.00
_cell.angle_beta   90.00
_cell.angle_gamma   90.00
#
_symmetry.space_group_name_H-M   'P 1'
#
loop_
_entity.id
_entity.type
_entity.pdbx_description
1 polymer ?
#
loop_
_entity_poly.entity_id
_entity_poly.type
_entity_poly.pdbx_seq_one_letter_code
_entity_poly.pdbx_strand_id
1 'polypeptide(L)'
;MGTADVRAGSRVDARAGSRADVPGSTQSLPLRPLTHDRATGAVLGLTPRTVRTFSLLGVVWDDPSAHLHGRVQVRTRAASTGEWTGWRDVETHYTEHGADPDSPEAASGKTRGATAPLWVGESNGVEVRVLPEPESGEPEDVDPVDTESGEGVSGGEGAGEDAGEVSTLPAGMRLDLVDPGEAQTGGSAEPEESGEGTGGAEPAEEPRTGVMTAAAKAASAANSALVPLGATRIPSLTAEETREELVTLRGTELTEQQQAKSYIGPRPAITTRRGWGADESLREKSFVYTSKVKAAFVHHTASGNNYSCSQAPSLIRGFYRYHTKSLGWRDIGYNFLVDKCGRIYEGRAGGVAKPVKGAHTMGFNTKTTGIAVIGSYGSKKPSSKAVKAVARLTAWKLGLHGMNPKKKTSLTSGGGNLYAKGKKVKMKVISGHRDGFNTSCPGGKLYKKLGSVRSKAAGYQGR
;
A
#
# COMPACT_ATOMS: atom_id res chain seq x y z
N MET A 1 51.61 27.79 47.04
CA MET A 1 50.14 27.72 46.93
C MET A 1 49.76 28.15 45.51
N GLY A 2 49.07 27.29 44.77
CA GLY A 2 48.37 27.66 43.51
C GLY A 2 49.06 27.26 42.21
N THR A 3 48.83 26.01 41.77
CA THR A 3 49.07 25.48 40.42
C THR A 3 47.88 25.75 39.48
N ALA A 4 48.15 25.65 38.17
CA ALA A 4 47.23 25.41 37.05
C ALA A 4 46.54 26.67 36.45
N ASP A 5 46.25 26.78 35.15
CA ASP A 5 46.30 25.83 34.05
C ASP A 5 46.27 26.57 32.70
N VAL A 6 46.88 25.95 31.69
CA VAL A 6 46.86 26.41 30.29
C VAL A 6 45.51 26.01 29.67
N ARG A 7 44.76 26.95 29.08
CA ARG A 7 43.60 26.60 28.24
C ARG A 7 43.74 27.14 26.82
N ALA A 8 44.00 26.19 25.93
CA ALA A 8 43.95 26.33 24.48
C ALA A 8 42.56 26.77 24.02
N GLY A 9 42.50 27.84 23.22
CA GLY A 9 41.32 28.22 22.45
C GLY A 9 41.15 27.28 21.27
N SER A 10 40.31 26.25 21.44
CA SER A 10 39.87 25.39 20.35
C SER A 10 38.84 26.14 19.49
N ARG A 11 39.21 26.42 18.24
CA ARG A 11 38.27 26.80 17.17
C ARG A 11 37.31 25.63 16.98
N VAL A 12 36.05 25.83 17.32
CA VAL A 12 34.99 24.87 17.00
C VAL A 12 34.69 25.02 15.51
N ASP A 13 35.23 24.10 14.71
CA ASP A 13 34.86 23.90 13.32
C ASP A 13 33.34 23.64 13.25
N ALA A 14 32.60 24.65 12.80
CA ALA A 14 31.22 24.51 12.38
C ALA A 14 31.15 23.72 11.06
N ARG A 15 31.40 22.41 11.11
CA ARG A 15 30.95 21.50 10.05
C ARG A 15 29.47 21.24 10.23
N ALA A 16 28.65 22.22 9.82
CA ALA A 16 27.28 21.98 9.43
C ALA A 16 27.30 21.10 8.17
N GLY A 17 27.33 19.79 8.37
CA GLY A 17 27.06 18.84 7.30
C GLY A 17 25.62 19.03 6.83
N SER A 18 25.44 19.59 5.64
CA SER A 18 24.16 19.63 4.96
C SER A 18 23.69 18.19 4.70
N ARG A 19 22.96 17.59 5.65
CA ARG A 19 21.99 16.56 5.29
C ARG A 19 20.99 17.29 4.41
N ALA A 20 21.06 17.08 3.10
CA ALA A 20 19.96 17.45 2.23
C ALA A 20 18.71 16.84 2.84
N ASP A 21 17.81 17.67 3.37
CA ASP A 21 16.60 17.21 4.02
C ASP A 21 15.83 16.37 3.00
N VAL A 22 15.64 15.10 3.33
CA VAL A 22 14.82 14.20 2.52
C VAL A 22 13.41 14.81 2.44
N PRO A 23 12.82 15.04 1.26
CA PRO A 23 11.49 15.64 1.20
C PRO A 23 10.46 14.83 1.97
N GLY A 24 9.67 15.53 2.79
CA GLY A 24 8.65 14.96 3.64
C GLY A 24 9.18 14.48 4.99
N SER A 25 8.27 14.26 5.93
CA SER A 25 8.61 13.89 7.31
C SER A 25 7.55 13.00 7.95
N THR A 26 7.92 12.35 9.05
CA THR A 26 6.99 11.61 9.91
C THR A 26 7.12 12.17 11.32
N GLN A 27 6.03 12.68 11.88
CA GLN A 27 5.94 13.12 13.27
C GLN A 27 5.10 12.11 14.05
N SER A 28 5.71 11.44 15.03
CA SER A 28 5.04 10.47 15.91
C SER A 28 4.65 11.12 17.24
N LEU A 29 3.38 10.99 17.63
CA LEU A 29 2.82 11.56 18.85
C LEU A 29 2.24 10.44 19.74
N PRO A 30 2.79 10.19 20.93
CA PRO A 30 2.25 9.15 21.83
C PRO A 30 0.80 9.44 22.23
N LEU A 31 -0.05 8.41 22.22
CA LEU A 31 -1.42 8.52 22.72
C LEU A 31 -1.44 8.26 24.22
N ARG A 32 -2.15 9.10 24.97
CA ARG A 32 -2.28 9.00 26.42
C ARG A 32 -3.77 8.95 26.81
N PRO A 33 -4.12 8.42 27.98
CA PRO A 33 -5.49 8.51 28.48
C PRO A 33 -6.00 9.95 28.48
N LEU A 34 -7.14 10.19 27.82
CA LEU A 34 -7.86 11.46 27.83
C LEU A 34 -8.77 11.58 29.06
N THR A 35 -9.37 10.47 29.46
CA THR A 35 -10.24 10.32 30.64
C THR A 35 -10.05 8.91 31.23
N HIS A 36 -10.11 8.79 32.55
CA HIS A 36 -10.19 7.50 33.24
C HIS A 36 -11.66 7.21 33.56
N ASP A 37 -12.33 6.45 32.68
CA ASP A 37 -13.60 5.83 33.04
C ASP A 37 -13.32 4.36 33.38
N ARG A 38 -13.65 3.96 34.62
CA ARG A 38 -13.39 2.59 35.12
C ARG A 38 -14.31 1.55 34.47
N ALA A 39 -15.42 1.97 33.85
CA ALA A 39 -16.43 1.06 33.31
C ALA A 39 -16.24 0.70 31.82
N THR A 40 -15.50 1.52 31.04
CA THR A 40 -15.40 1.35 29.58
C THR A 40 -13.95 1.24 29.07
N GLY A 41 -12.96 1.22 29.95
CA GLY A 41 -11.54 1.27 29.58
C GLY A 41 -11.06 2.70 29.28
N ALA A 42 -9.74 2.91 29.33
CA ALA A 42 -9.18 4.25 29.13
C ALA A 42 -9.22 4.66 27.64
N VAL A 43 -9.96 5.73 27.33
CA VAL A 43 -9.92 6.36 26.00
C VAL A 43 -8.54 6.97 25.80
N LEU A 44 -7.75 6.44 24.85
CA LEU A 44 -6.44 6.99 24.50
C LEU A 44 -6.58 8.05 23.41
N GLY A 45 -5.79 9.11 23.46
CA GLY A 45 -5.87 10.13 22.42
C GLY A 45 -4.96 11.33 22.58
N LEU A 46 -5.26 12.37 21.81
CA LEU A 46 -4.67 13.70 21.87
C LEU A 46 -5.78 14.73 21.82
N THR A 47 -5.76 15.68 22.76
CA THR A 47 -6.60 16.89 22.69
C THR A 47 -6.19 17.78 21.51
N PRO A 48 -7.10 18.67 21.03
CA PRO A 48 -6.84 19.54 19.89
C PRO A 48 -5.52 20.28 20.05
N ARG A 49 -4.66 20.19 19.03
CA ARG A 49 -3.35 20.85 19.03
C ARG A 49 -2.84 21.20 17.65
N THR A 50 -2.01 22.24 17.58
CA THR A 50 -1.23 22.60 16.41
C THR A 50 -0.01 21.68 16.30
N VAL A 51 0.30 21.26 15.08
CA VAL A 51 1.40 20.35 14.73
C VAL A 51 2.11 20.85 13.46
N ARG A 52 3.19 20.19 13.05
CA ARG A 52 3.78 20.44 11.72
C ARG A 52 2.78 20.06 10.65
N THR A 53 2.90 20.65 9.46
CA THR A 53 2.04 20.31 8.33
C THR A 53 2.17 18.82 7.98
N PHE A 54 1.03 18.20 7.67
CA PHE A 54 0.94 16.80 7.28
C PHE A 54 -0.24 16.62 6.31
N SER A 55 -0.27 15.52 5.57
CA SER A 55 -1.39 15.22 4.66
C SER A 55 -1.99 13.83 4.83
N LEU A 56 -1.30 12.97 5.57
CA LEU A 56 -1.70 11.60 5.86
C LEU A 56 -1.46 11.29 7.32
N LEU A 57 -2.32 10.48 7.93
CA LEU A 57 -2.17 10.05 9.32
C LEU A 57 -2.49 8.56 9.46
N GLY A 58 -2.03 7.96 10.56
CA GLY A 58 -2.48 6.64 11.01
C GLY A 58 -2.05 6.39 12.45
N VAL A 59 -2.77 5.53 13.16
CA VAL A 59 -2.38 5.10 14.50
C VAL A 59 -1.56 3.83 14.39
N VAL A 60 -0.44 3.75 15.10
CA VAL A 60 0.46 2.59 15.10
C VAL A 60 0.79 2.17 16.54
N TRP A 61 1.14 0.90 16.73
CA TRP A 61 1.48 0.30 18.02
C TRP A 61 2.66 -0.67 17.88
N ASP A 62 3.21 -1.13 19.01
CA ASP A 62 4.50 -1.81 19.02
C ASP A 62 4.43 -3.25 18.51
N ASP A 63 3.47 -4.03 18.99
CA ASP A 63 3.31 -5.42 18.58
C ASP A 63 2.50 -5.52 17.27
N PRO A 64 3.11 -5.91 16.13
CA PRO A 64 2.39 -6.09 14.87
C PRO A 64 1.37 -7.23 14.89
N SER A 65 1.43 -8.14 15.86
CA SER A 65 0.46 -9.23 16.02
C SER A 65 -0.74 -8.85 16.87
N ALA A 66 -0.65 -7.79 17.68
CA ALA A 66 -1.76 -7.32 18.49
C ALA A 66 -2.86 -6.72 17.61
N HIS A 67 -4.10 -7.12 17.87
CA HIS A 67 -5.29 -6.60 17.21
C HIS A 67 -5.87 -5.41 17.98
N LEU A 68 -6.30 -4.39 17.23
CA LEU A 68 -7.02 -3.25 17.81
C LEU A 68 -8.52 -3.55 17.83
N HIS A 69 -9.04 -3.89 19.01
CA HIS A 69 -10.46 -4.04 19.29
C HIS A 69 -11.04 -2.69 19.74
N GLY A 70 -11.42 -1.86 18.77
CA GLY A 70 -11.79 -0.48 19.05
C GLY A 70 -12.01 0.37 17.80
N ARG A 71 -12.55 1.56 18.02
CA ARG A 71 -12.73 2.59 16.97
C ARG A 71 -11.70 3.69 17.13
N VAL A 72 -11.02 4.02 16.04
CA VAL A 72 -10.14 5.19 15.97
C VAL A 72 -10.87 6.31 15.25
N GLN A 73 -10.98 7.46 15.92
CA GLN A 73 -11.60 8.65 15.35
C GLN A 73 -10.63 9.81 15.35
N VAL A 74 -10.64 10.56 14.26
CA VAL A 74 -9.78 11.74 14.05
C VAL A 74 -10.59 12.92 13.55
N ARG A 75 -10.14 14.12 13.91
CA ARG A 75 -10.47 15.34 13.16
C ARG A 75 -9.21 16.15 12.96
N THR A 76 -9.15 16.87 11.84
CA THR A 76 -7.99 17.67 11.46
C THR A 76 -8.37 19.10 11.19
N ARG A 77 -7.40 19.99 11.33
CA ARG A 77 -7.52 21.40 10.96
C ARG A 77 -6.85 21.62 9.61
N ALA A 78 -7.62 22.06 8.61
CA ALA A 78 -7.08 22.37 7.29
C ALA A 78 -6.06 23.52 7.39
N ALA A 79 -4.89 23.37 6.80
CA ALA A 79 -3.83 24.37 6.87
C ALA A 79 -4.21 25.68 6.14
N SER A 80 -4.99 25.57 5.06
CA SER A 80 -5.39 26.70 4.21
C SER A 80 -6.51 27.55 4.79
N THR A 81 -7.51 26.94 5.43
CA THR A 81 -8.69 27.65 5.97
C THR A 81 -8.66 27.82 7.48
N GLY A 82 -7.87 27.01 8.18
CA GLY A 82 -7.87 26.97 9.64
C GLY A 82 -9.14 26.33 10.24
N GLU A 83 -10.01 25.72 9.44
CA GLU A 83 -11.24 25.08 9.90
C GLU A 83 -11.00 23.63 10.33
N TRP A 84 -11.72 23.19 11.36
CA TRP A 84 -11.71 21.80 11.82
C TRP A 84 -12.75 20.98 11.07
N THR A 85 -12.39 19.77 10.68
CA THR A 85 -13.36 18.79 10.20
C THR A 85 -14.25 18.29 11.35
N GLY A 86 -15.38 17.68 11.00
CA GLY A 86 -16.05 16.72 11.89
C GLY A 86 -15.18 15.50 12.18
N TRP A 87 -15.58 14.69 13.16
CA TRP A 87 -14.95 13.40 13.45
C TRP A 87 -15.11 12.42 12.28
N ARG A 88 -14.06 11.67 12.00
CA ARG A 88 -13.99 10.65 10.96
C ARG A 88 -13.38 9.38 11.52
N ASP A 89 -13.96 8.23 11.19
CA ASP A 89 -13.36 6.94 11.53
C ASP A 89 -12.13 6.64 10.66
N VAL A 90 -11.15 5.97 11.25
CA VAL A 90 -10.00 5.39 10.58
C VAL A 90 -10.18 3.87 10.58
N GLU A 91 -9.98 3.23 9.43
CA GLU A 91 -10.08 1.78 9.29
C GLU A 91 -9.01 1.09 10.16
N THR A 92 -9.44 0.26 11.12
CA THR A 92 -8.57 -0.35 12.13
C THR A 92 -8.06 -1.72 11.73
N HIS A 93 -8.69 -2.37 10.74
CA HIS A 93 -8.19 -3.59 10.15
C HIS A 93 -7.15 -3.25 9.07
N TYR A 94 -5.88 -3.22 9.46
CA TYR A 94 -4.75 -3.10 8.52
C TYR A 94 -3.65 -4.14 8.70
N THR A 95 -3.69 -4.92 9.79
CA THR A 95 -2.68 -5.96 10.09
C THR A 95 -2.69 -7.11 9.06
N GLU A 96 -3.73 -7.21 8.22
CA GLU A 96 -3.80 -8.13 7.08
C GLU A 96 -2.81 -7.78 5.96
N HIS A 97 -2.39 -6.52 5.91
CA HIS A 97 -1.37 -6.05 5.00
C HIS A 97 -0.03 -6.16 5.72
N GLY A 98 0.97 -6.70 5.04
CA GLY A 98 2.28 -6.89 5.63
C GLY A 98 3.00 -8.10 5.07
N ALA A 99 4.19 -8.31 5.60
CA ALA A 99 5.04 -9.40 5.20
C ALA A 99 4.51 -10.74 5.73
N ASP A 100 4.85 -11.84 5.06
CA ASP A 100 4.48 -13.17 5.55
C ASP A 100 5.19 -13.43 6.90
N PRO A 101 4.55 -14.10 7.89
CA PRO A 101 5.10 -14.27 9.23
C PRO A 101 6.53 -14.83 9.30
N ASP A 102 6.88 -15.78 8.42
CA ASP A 102 8.23 -16.38 8.38
C ASP A 102 9.21 -15.66 7.44
N SER A 103 8.84 -14.49 6.93
CA SER A 103 9.71 -13.75 6.03
C SER A 103 10.80 -13.00 6.82
N PRO A 104 11.99 -12.78 6.22
CA PRO A 104 13.00 -11.92 6.83
C PRO A 104 12.53 -10.50 7.14
N GLU A 105 11.48 -10.03 6.45
CA GLU A 105 10.86 -8.73 6.70
C GLU A 105 10.08 -8.73 8.02
N ALA A 106 9.27 -9.76 8.29
CA ALA A 106 8.57 -9.94 9.56
C ALA A 106 9.54 -10.18 10.72
N ALA A 107 10.59 -10.98 10.50
CA ALA A 107 11.61 -11.29 11.51
C ALA A 107 12.57 -10.12 11.82
N SER A 108 12.42 -8.95 11.16
CA SER A 108 13.34 -7.82 11.32
C SER A 108 13.26 -7.12 12.69
N GLY A 109 12.18 -7.36 13.46
CA GLY A 109 11.89 -6.67 14.72
C GLY A 109 11.53 -5.19 14.56
N LYS A 110 11.37 -4.70 13.32
CA LYS A 110 11.05 -3.30 13.01
C LYS A 110 9.59 -3.06 12.69
N THR A 111 8.84 -4.15 12.45
CA THR A 111 7.45 -4.09 12.02
C THR A 111 6.53 -3.69 13.18
N ARG A 112 5.47 -2.96 12.86
CA ARG A 112 4.50 -2.44 13.83
C ARG A 112 3.07 -2.71 13.37
N GLY A 113 2.17 -2.79 14.32
CA GLY A 113 0.74 -2.82 14.04
C GLY A 113 0.24 -1.42 13.74
N ALA A 114 -0.83 -1.32 12.94
CA ALA A 114 -1.28 -0.05 12.41
C ALA A 114 -2.76 -0.08 12.01
N THR A 115 -3.36 1.11 11.94
CA THR A 115 -4.58 1.36 11.18
C THR A 115 -4.26 1.56 9.70
N ALA A 116 -5.28 1.59 8.84
CA ALA A 116 -5.10 2.07 7.48
C ALA A 116 -4.70 3.56 7.48
N PRO A 117 -3.88 4.00 6.51
CA PRO A 117 -3.52 5.40 6.40
C PRO A 117 -4.69 6.24 5.89
N LEU A 118 -5.02 7.32 6.60
CA LEU A 118 -6.07 8.26 6.19
C LEU A 118 -5.48 9.47 5.48
N TRP A 119 -5.91 9.75 4.25
CA TRP A 119 -5.62 11.03 3.59
C TRP A 119 -6.56 12.13 4.12
N VAL A 120 -5.96 13.20 4.62
CA VAL A 120 -6.68 14.35 5.20
C VAL A 120 -6.47 15.64 4.41
N GLY A 121 -5.59 15.63 3.40
CA GLY A 121 -5.13 16.86 2.76
C GLY A 121 -4.25 17.68 3.70
N GLU A 122 -3.71 18.79 3.20
CA GLU A 122 -2.77 19.61 3.97
C GLU A 122 -3.43 20.14 5.26
N SER A 123 -2.93 19.66 6.40
CA SER A 123 -3.46 19.90 7.73
C SER A 123 -2.34 20.33 8.67
N ASN A 124 -2.64 21.20 9.63
CA ASN A 124 -1.68 21.68 10.64
C ASN A 124 -2.20 21.57 12.09
N GLY A 125 -3.35 20.91 12.26
CA GLY A 125 -3.90 20.60 13.57
C GLY A 125 -4.57 19.24 13.57
N VAL A 126 -4.56 18.58 14.73
CA VAL A 126 -5.11 17.24 14.89
C VAL A 126 -5.71 17.03 16.28
N GLU A 127 -6.76 16.21 16.31
CA GLU A 127 -7.30 15.57 17.50
C GLU A 127 -7.60 14.10 17.17
N VAL A 128 -7.30 13.20 18.10
CA VAL A 128 -7.53 11.76 17.92
C VAL A 128 -8.05 11.16 19.21
N ARG A 129 -8.95 10.19 19.08
CA ARG A 129 -9.40 9.33 20.17
C ARG A 129 -9.49 7.88 19.70
N VAL A 130 -9.09 6.97 20.56
CA VAL A 130 -9.20 5.52 20.42
C VAL A 130 -10.17 5.06 21.48
N LEU A 131 -11.33 4.61 21.01
CA LEU A 131 -12.43 4.12 21.84
C LEU A 131 -12.33 2.60 21.86
N PRO A 132 -12.07 1.95 23.00
CA PRO A 132 -12.15 0.50 23.08
C PRO A 132 -13.58 0.02 22.77
N GLU A 133 -13.72 -1.17 22.23
CA GLU A 133 -15.02 -1.81 22.13
C GLU A 133 -15.47 -2.28 23.52
N PRO A 134 -16.71 -1.97 23.96
CA PRO A 134 -17.24 -2.51 25.20
C PRO A 134 -17.37 -4.04 25.06
N GLU A 135 -17.07 -4.78 26.11
CA GLU A 135 -17.35 -6.21 26.16
C GLU A 135 -18.85 -6.44 26.03
N SER A 136 -19.31 -6.84 24.86
CA SER A 136 -20.62 -7.47 24.70
C SER A 136 -20.40 -8.97 24.62
N GLY A 137 -20.84 -9.70 25.64
CA GLY A 137 -21.06 -11.14 25.52
C GLY A 137 -22.07 -11.42 24.42
N GLU A 138 -21.62 -12.15 23.38
CA GLU A 138 -22.26 -12.96 22.32
C GLU A 138 -23.72 -12.73 21.84
N PRO A 139 -24.12 -13.19 20.63
CA PRO A 139 -23.39 -14.02 19.64
C PRO A 139 -23.26 -13.40 18.23
N GLU A 140 -22.38 -13.99 17.42
CA GLU A 140 -22.35 -13.79 15.98
C GLU A 140 -23.68 -14.22 15.34
N ASP A 141 -24.30 -13.34 14.56
CA ASP A 141 -25.42 -13.67 13.67
C ASP A 141 -24.92 -14.66 12.60
N VAL A 142 -25.07 -15.96 12.88
CA VAL A 142 -24.95 -17.03 11.90
C VAL A 142 -26.31 -17.18 11.22
N ASP A 143 -26.38 -16.89 9.92
CA ASP A 143 -27.54 -17.24 9.10
C ASP A 143 -27.84 -18.74 9.23
N PRO A 144 -29.10 -19.17 9.47
CA PRO A 144 -29.43 -20.56 9.74
C PRO A 144 -29.22 -21.43 8.50
N VAL A 145 -28.42 -22.48 8.66
CA VAL A 145 -28.42 -23.66 7.78
C VAL A 145 -29.32 -24.69 8.43
N ASP A 146 -30.45 -25.00 7.78
CA ASP A 146 -31.31 -26.12 8.14
C ASP A 146 -30.53 -27.43 8.18
N THR A 147 -30.46 -28.07 9.35
CA THR A 147 -30.27 -29.52 9.45
C THR A 147 -30.91 -30.05 10.73
N GLU A 148 -31.83 -31.00 10.55
CA GLU A 148 -32.56 -31.71 11.59
C GLU A 148 -31.68 -32.70 12.39
N SER A 149 -32.20 -33.01 13.59
CA SER A 149 -32.07 -34.26 14.36
C SER A 149 -30.87 -34.46 15.30
N GLY A 150 -31.17 -34.82 16.56
CA GLY A 150 -30.28 -35.57 17.45
C GLY A 150 -30.29 -35.14 18.92
N GLU A 151 -31.01 -35.87 19.76
CA GLU A 151 -31.12 -35.74 21.22
C GLU A 151 -29.80 -36.05 21.99
N GLY A 152 -29.62 -35.51 23.21
CA GLY A 152 -28.86 -36.23 24.25
C GLY A 152 -28.03 -35.45 25.31
N VAL A 153 -28.67 -35.16 26.45
CA VAL A 153 -28.20 -35.34 27.87
C VAL A 153 -27.09 -34.46 28.50
N SER A 154 -27.43 -34.08 29.74
CA SER A 154 -26.87 -33.27 30.84
C SER A 154 -25.38 -33.38 31.25
N GLY A 155 -24.90 -32.30 31.88
CA GLY A 155 -24.18 -32.36 33.17
C GLY A 155 -23.03 -31.37 33.35
N GLY A 156 -23.04 -30.59 34.43
CA GLY A 156 -21.81 -30.00 35.00
C GLY A 156 -21.91 -28.53 35.39
N GLU A 157 -22.38 -28.26 36.62
CA GLU A 157 -22.12 -27.00 37.32
C GLU A 157 -20.60 -26.87 37.57
N GLY A 158 -20.03 -25.76 37.11
CA GLY A 158 -18.66 -25.35 37.39
C GLY A 158 -18.64 -23.84 37.48
N ALA A 159 -18.82 -23.31 38.68
CA ALA A 159 -18.57 -21.92 39.00
C ALA A 159 -17.08 -21.63 38.79
N GLY A 160 -16.77 -20.94 37.70
CA GLY A 160 -15.50 -20.27 37.47
C GLY A 160 -15.78 -18.78 37.41
N GLU A 161 -15.24 -18.04 38.37
CA GLU A 161 -15.21 -16.58 38.39
C GLU A 161 -14.42 -16.09 37.18
N ASP A 162 -15.13 -15.74 36.10
CA ASP A 162 -14.54 -15.05 34.95
C ASP A 162 -14.48 -13.55 35.30
N ALA A 163 -13.37 -13.15 35.94
CA ALA A 163 -13.03 -11.75 36.07
C ALA A 163 -12.68 -11.22 34.67
N GLY A 164 -13.67 -10.59 34.03
CA GLY A 164 -13.61 -10.03 32.67
C GLY A 164 -12.29 -9.31 32.40
N GLU A 165 -11.54 -9.86 31.44
CA GLU A 165 -10.27 -9.32 30.98
C GLU A 165 -10.55 -8.15 30.03
N VAL A 166 -10.75 -6.96 30.61
CA VAL A 166 -10.96 -5.67 29.91
C VAL A 166 -10.20 -5.65 28.60
N SER A 167 -10.88 -5.52 27.46
CA SER A 167 -10.22 -5.46 26.15
C SER A 167 -9.12 -4.38 26.15
N THR A 168 -7.87 -4.83 26.29
CA THR A 168 -6.74 -3.90 26.47
C THR A 168 -6.31 -3.39 25.11
N LEU A 169 -6.31 -2.07 24.95
CA LEU A 169 -5.77 -1.44 23.74
C LEU A 169 -4.27 -1.80 23.59
N PRO A 170 -3.77 -1.99 22.36
CA PRO A 170 -2.37 -2.34 22.14
C PRO A 170 -1.38 -1.38 22.81
N ALA A 171 -0.28 -1.91 23.33
CA ALA A 171 0.77 -1.12 23.96
C ALA A 171 1.52 -0.23 22.95
N GLY A 172 2.04 0.91 23.43
CA GLY A 172 2.90 1.79 22.64
C GLY A 172 2.18 2.60 21.56
N MET A 173 0.86 2.74 21.66
CA MET A 173 0.04 3.47 20.70
C MET A 173 0.51 4.91 20.49
N ARG A 174 0.66 5.28 19.22
CA ARG A 174 1.06 6.62 18.76
C ARG A 174 0.33 6.99 17.48
N LEU A 175 0.06 8.27 17.32
CA LEU A 175 -0.40 8.85 16.06
C LEU A 175 0.82 9.25 15.22
N ASP A 176 0.95 8.66 14.05
CA ASP A 176 1.94 9.06 13.07
C ASP A 176 1.30 10.02 12.06
N LEU A 177 1.86 11.22 11.99
CA LEU A 177 1.51 12.27 11.02
C LEU A 177 2.56 12.29 9.93
N VAL A 178 2.12 12.17 8.68
CA VAL A 178 2.97 12.01 7.51
C VAL A 178 2.83 13.21 6.59
N ASP A 179 3.93 13.91 6.41
CA ASP A 179 4.15 14.83 5.30
C ASP A 179 4.77 14.05 4.13
N PRO A 180 4.05 13.92 3.00
CA PRO A 180 4.56 13.19 1.83
C PRO A 180 5.73 13.90 1.14
N GLY A 181 6.02 15.17 1.49
CA GLY A 181 7.02 15.99 0.84
C GLY A 181 6.63 16.42 -0.56
N GLU A 182 7.38 17.40 -1.07
CA GLU A 182 7.23 17.87 -2.44
C GLU A 182 7.70 16.81 -3.45
N ALA A 183 7.18 16.91 -4.67
CA ALA A 183 7.75 16.16 -5.77
C ALA A 183 9.16 16.68 -6.02
N GLN A 184 10.15 15.79 -6.06
CA GLN A 184 11.48 16.13 -6.55
C GLN A 184 11.32 16.66 -7.98
N THR A 185 11.46 17.97 -8.19
CA THR A 185 11.23 18.63 -9.47
C THR A 185 12.21 18.11 -10.52
N GLY A 186 11.73 17.22 -11.39
CA GLY A 186 12.24 17.06 -12.74
C GLY A 186 11.09 17.43 -13.66
N GLY A 187 11.21 18.60 -14.32
CA GLY A 187 10.13 19.32 -15.00
C GLY A 187 9.07 18.45 -15.67
N SER A 188 7.83 18.60 -15.24
CA SER A 188 6.66 18.18 -16.01
C SER A 188 6.39 19.23 -17.07
N ALA A 189 6.72 18.95 -18.33
CA ALA A 189 6.07 19.62 -19.44
C ALA A 189 4.63 19.10 -19.50
N GLU A 190 3.66 19.98 -19.28
CA GLU A 190 2.27 19.74 -19.65
C GLU A 190 2.14 19.78 -21.18
N PRO A 191 1.29 18.97 -21.80
CA PRO A 191 1.00 19.12 -23.22
C PRO A 191 -0.06 20.22 -23.39
N GLU A 192 0.36 21.39 -23.88
CA GLU A 192 -0.58 22.38 -24.41
C GLU A 192 -1.10 21.95 -25.79
N GLU A 193 -2.38 22.21 -26.04
CA GLU A 193 -3.08 21.97 -27.29
C GLU A 193 -2.61 22.94 -28.41
N SER A 194 -2.40 22.33 -29.58
CA SER A 194 -2.28 22.87 -30.94
C SER A 194 -2.43 24.39 -31.18
N GLY A 195 -1.37 24.98 -31.74
CA GLY A 195 -1.41 26.12 -32.65
C GLY A 195 -0.42 25.90 -33.81
N GLU A 196 -0.88 26.02 -35.05
CA GLU A 196 -0.09 25.86 -36.27
C GLU A 196 1.02 26.93 -36.37
N GLY A 197 2.24 26.52 -36.72
CA GLY A 197 3.36 27.42 -36.97
C GLY A 197 4.58 26.67 -37.49
N THR A 198 5.05 27.06 -38.67
CA THR A 198 6.05 26.40 -39.51
C THR A 198 7.50 26.46 -39.00
N GLY A 199 8.23 25.35 -39.13
CA GLY A 199 9.62 25.29 -39.60
C GLY A 199 10.74 25.83 -38.70
N GLY A 200 11.45 24.93 -38.01
CA GLY A 200 12.77 25.17 -37.44
C GLY A 200 13.28 23.93 -36.70
N ALA A 201 14.33 23.29 -37.22
CA ALA A 201 14.99 22.18 -36.54
C ALA A 201 15.84 22.71 -35.38
N GLU A 202 15.35 22.55 -34.15
CA GLU A 202 16.14 22.77 -32.93
C GLU A 202 16.83 21.46 -32.48
N PRO A 203 18.06 21.55 -31.94
CA PRO A 203 18.84 20.39 -31.55
C PRO A 203 18.26 19.74 -30.29
N ALA A 204 18.33 18.40 -30.22
CA ALA A 204 17.91 17.62 -29.06
C ALA A 204 18.62 18.10 -27.79
N GLU A 205 17.90 18.79 -26.91
CA GLU A 205 18.36 19.07 -25.55
C GLU A 205 18.47 17.76 -24.77
N GLU A 206 19.70 17.38 -24.41
CA GLU A 206 19.93 16.31 -23.45
C GLU A 206 19.24 16.63 -22.12
N PRO A 207 18.41 15.74 -21.56
CA PRO A 207 17.77 16.01 -20.29
C PRO A 207 18.84 15.97 -19.20
N ARG A 208 19.17 17.15 -18.66
CA ARG A 208 19.99 17.31 -17.45
C ARG A 208 19.26 16.72 -16.24
N THR A 209 19.26 15.39 -16.12
CA THR A 209 18.81 14.71 -14.92
C THR A 209 19.88 14.90 -13.85
N GLY A 210 19.53 15.56 -12.73
CA GLY A 210 20.40 15.58 -11.55
C GLY A 210 20.88 14.18 -11.17
N VAL A 211 22.07 14.09 -10.57
CA VAL A 211 22.75 12.82 -10.27
C VAL A 211 21.81 11.91 -9.46
N MET A 212 21.37 10.80 -10.07
CA MET A 212 20.56 9.80 -9.39
C MET A 212 21.38 9.12 -8.27
N THR A 213 20.78 8.97 -7.08
CA THR A 213 21.37 8.16 -6.01
C THR A 213 21.53 6.71 -6.47
N ALA A 214 22.43 5.94 -5.84
CA ALA A 214 22.60 4.52 -6.16
C ALA A 214 21.29 3.72 -6.01
N ALA A 215 20.48 4.04 -5.00
CA ALA A 215 19.16 3.43 -4.81
C ALA A 215 18.19 3.79 -5.96
N ALA A 216 18.20 5.04 -6.42
CA ALA A 216 17.41 5.47 -7.58
C ALA A 216 17.86 4.79 -8.88
N LYS A 217 19.18 4.69 -9.11
CA LYS A 217 19.70 3.96 -10.26
C LYS A 217 19.29 2.49 -10.23
N ALA A 218 19.39 1.82 -9.08
CA ALA A 218 18.99 0.42 -8.92
C ALA A 218 17.49 0.20 -9.19
N ALA A 219 16.62 1.07 -8.65
CA ALA A 219 15.17 0.98 -8.89
C ALA A 219 14.83 1.20 -10.37
N SER A 220 15.44 2.20 -11.01
CA SER A 220 15.21 2.47 -12.42
C SER A 220 15.79 1.39 -13.34
N ALA A 221 16.99 0.88 -13.05
CA ALA A 221 17.63 -0.19 -13.82
C ALA A 221 16.83 -1.49 -13.80
N ALA A 222 16.00 -1.71 -12.77
CA ALA A 222 15.11 -2.86 -12.72
C ALA A 222 14.06 -2.88 -13.85
N ASN A 223 13.78 -1.72 -14.46
CA ASN A 223 12.89 -1.53 -15.62
C ASN A 223 13.64 -1.33 -16.95
N SER A 224 14.96 -1.51 -16.99
CA SER A 224 15.81 -1.25 -18.18
C SER A 224 15.41 -2.00 -19.44
N ALA A 225 14.75 -3.16 -19.31
CA ALA A 225 14.23 -3.92 -20.43
C ALA A 225 12.97 -3.29 -21.08
N LEU A 226 12.36 -2.29 -20.44
CA LEU A 226 11.13 -1.64 -20.90
C LEU A 226 11.35 -0.17 -21.28
N VAL A 227 12.23 0.52 -20.56
CA VAL A 227 12.49 1.95 -20.72
C VAL A 227 13.92 2.32 -20.31
N PRO A 228 14.48 3.42 -20.84
CA PRO A 228 15.79 3.94 -20.42
C PRO A 228 15.86 4.27 -18.92
N LEU A 229 17.09 4.29 -18.39
CA LEU A 229 17.37 4.72 -17.02
C LEU A 229 16.85 6.15 -16.80
N GLY A 230 16.18 6.37 -15.66
CA GLY A 230 15.60 7.66 -15.32
C GLY A 230 14.26 7.96 -15.98
N ALA A 231 13.66 7.06 -16.76
CA ALA A 231 12.32 7.27 -17.30
C ALA A 231 11.28 7.46 -16.17
N THR A 232 10.45 8.51 -16.27
CA THR A 232 9.34 8.81 -15.35
C THR A 232 8.07 8.04 -15.69
N ARG A 233 8.01 7.48 -16.91
CA ARG A 233 6.84 6.76 -17.41
C ARG A 233 7.28 5.64 -18.32
N ILE A 234 6.58 4.50 -18.20
CA ILE A 234 6.62 3.41 -19.14
C ILE A 234 5.42 3.61 -20.08
N PRO A 235 5.62 3.84 -21.40
CA PRO A 235 4.54 4.18 -22.33
C PRO A 235 3.58 3.00 -22.51
N SER A 236 2.33 3.23 -22.92
CA SER A 236 1.46 2.10 -23.31
C SER A 236 1.91 1.51 -24.64
N LEU A 237 1.65 0.22 -24.84
CA LEU A 237 1.84 -0.48 -26.10
C LEU A 237 0.49 -0.93 -26.69
N THR A 238 0.46 -1.12 -28.00
CA THR A 238 -0.56 -1.87 -28.73
C THR A 238 -0.49 -3.37 -28.40
N ALA A 239 -1.42 -4.16 -28.91
CA ALA A 239 -1.41 -5.60 -28.68
C ALA A 239 -0.21 -6.26 -29.38
N GLU A 240 0.12 -5.80 -30.58
CA GLU A 240 1.20 -6.30 -31.43
C GLU A 240 2.56 -6.03 -30.77
N GLU A 241 2.86 -4.77 -30.45
CA GLU A 241 4.09 -4.38 -29.74
C GLU A 241 4.24 -5.12 -28.39
N THR A 242 3.14 -5.38 -27.68
CA THR A 242 3.19 -6.12 -26.41
C THR A 242 3.58 -7.60 -26.61
N ARG A 243 3.19 -8.22 -27.73
CA ARG A 243 3.58 -9.61 -28.04
C ARG A 243 5.06 -9.68 -28.41
N GLU A 244 5.56 -8.70 -29.15
CA GLU A 244 6.99 -8.57 -29.45
C GLU A 244 7.81 -8.38 -28.16
N GLU A 245 7.39 -7.45 -27.30
CA GLU A 245 8.03 -7.22 -25.99
C GLU A 245 8.03 -8.50 -25.13
N LEU A 246 6.94 -9.28 -25.15
CA LEU A 246 6.88 -10.56 -24.43
C LEU A 246 7.96 -11.54 -24.90
N VAL A 247 8.21 -11.63 -26.21
CA VAL A 247 9.27 -12.48 -26.77
C VAL A 247 10.65 -11.96 -26.34
N THR A 248 10.88 -10.66 -26.35
CA THR A 248 12.14 -10.08 -25.85
C THR A 248 12.37 -10.36 -24.37
N LEU A 249 11.32 -10.25 -23.54
CA LEU A 249 11.43 -10.43 -22.09
C LEU A 249 11.53 -11.89 -21.65
N ARG A 250 10.85 -12.81 -22.36
CA ARG A 250 10.64 -14.19 -21.90
C ARG A 250 10.76 -15.25 -22.99
N GLY A 251 11.25 -14.91 -24.19
CA GLY A 251 11.27 -15.83 -25.34
C GLY A 251 11.97 -17.16 -25.04
N THR A 252 13.07 -17.14 -24.28
CA THR A 252 13.80 -18.34 -23.85
C THR A 252 13.03 -19.23 -22.87
N GLU A 253 11.99 -18.69 -22.22
CA GLU A 253 11.15 -19.41 -21.26
C GLU A 253 9.82 -19.90 -21.88
N LEU A 254 9.50 -19.48 -23.11
CA LEU A 254 8.24 -19.77 -23.79
C LEU A 254 8.45 -20.82 -24.87
N THR A 255 7.52 -21.78 -24.96
CA THR A 255 7.49 -22.73 -26.10
C THR A 255 7.10 -22.02 -27.39
N GLU A 256 7.44 -22.58 -28.55
CA GLU A 256 7.04 -22.05 -29.87
C GLU A 256 5.53 -21.82 -29.96
N GLN A 257 4.73 -22.77 -29.44
CA GLN A 257 3.27 -22.63 -29.39
C GLN A 257 2.81 -21.47 -28.49
N GLN A 258 3.50 -21.22 -27.38
CA GLN A 258 3.19 -20.09 -26.49
C GLN A 258 3.58 -18.76 -27.13
N GLN A 259 4.68 -18.71 -27.88
CA GLN A 259 5.09 -17.53 -28.64
C GLN A 259 4.06 -17.23 -29.75
N ALA A 260 3.71 -18.24 -30.56
CA ALA A 260 2.76 -18.11 -31.67
C ALA A 260 1.34 -17.74 -31.24
N LYS A 261 0.89 -18.18 -30.06
CA LYS A 261 -0.44 -17.87 -29.51
C LYS A 261 -0.35 -17.24 -28.12
N SER A 262 0.25 -16.06 -28.07
CA SER A 262 0.45 -15.27 -26.86
C SER A 262 -0.86 -14.63 -26.36
N TYR A 263 -1.41 -15.16 -25.26
CA TYR A 263 -2.56 -14.59 -24.56
C TYR A 263 -2.12 -13.52 -23.54
N ILE A 264 -1.75 -12.35 -24.05
CA ILE A 264 -1.31 -11.19 -23.27
C ILE A 264 -2.12 -9.96 -23.68
N GLY A 265 -2.52 -9.15 -22.69
CA GLY A 265 -3.20 -7.89 -22.97
C GLY A 265 -2.22 -6.76 -23.24
N PRO A 266 -2.61 -5.73 -24.03
CA PRO A 266 -1.76 -4.58 -24.32
C PRO A 266 -1.18 -3.96 -23.04
N ARG A 267 0.13 -3.69 -23.02
CA ARG A 267 0.79 -3.12 -21.85
C ARG A 267 0.22 -1.71 -21.60
N PRO A 268 -0.37 -1.45 -20.41
CA PRO A 268 -0.83 -0.10 -20.11
C PRO A 268 0.36 0.82 -19.83
N ALA A 269 0.13 2.13 -19.95
CA ALA A 269 1.10 3.11 -19.47
C ALA A 269 1.19 3.05 -17.94
N ILE A 270 2.42 3.15 -17.40
CA ILE A 270 2.70 3.05 -15.97
C ILE A 270 3.61 4.21 -15.57
N THR A 271 3.21 5.00 -14.58
CA THR A 271 4.09 5.99 -13.93
C THR A 271 5.12 5.24 -13.09
N THR A 272 6.41 5.44 -13.36
CA THR A 272 7.49 4.78 -12.63
C THR A 272 7.64 5.35 -11.23
N ARG A 273 8.42 4.68 -10.39
CA ARG A 273 8.82 5.22 -9.08
C ARG A 273 9.41 6.63 -9.15
N ARG A 274 10.27 6.88 -10.13
CA ARG A 274 10.79 8.23 -10.39
C ARG A 274 9.67 9.21 -10.79
N GLY A 275 8.73 8.77 -11.61
CA GLY A 275 7.63 9.62 -12.09
C GLY A 275 6.66 10.10 -11.01
N TRP A 276 6.47 9.35 -9.92
CA TRP A 276 5.68 9.82 -8.77
C TRP A 276 6.53 10.43 -7.63
N GLY A 277 7.85 10.47 -7.81
CA GLY A 277 8.79 11.10 -6.88
C GLY A 277 9.18 10.20 -5.69
N ALA A 278 9.39 8.90 -5.92
CA ALA A 278 9.86 7.99 -4.87
C ALA A 278 11.21 8.41 -4.30
N ASP A 279 11.29 8.55 -2.98
CA ASP A 279 12.59 8.58 -2.29
C ASP A 279 13.08 7.15 -2.06
N GLU A 280 13.94 6.69 -2.97
CA GLU A 280 14.49 5.34 -2.93
C GLU A 280 15.41 5.08 -1.73
N SER A 281 15.74 6.10 -0.93
CA SER A 281 16.45 5.93 0.34
C SER A 281 15.58 5.31 1.44
N LEU A 282 14.24 5.33 1.31
CA LEU A 282 13.33 4.80 2.33
C LEU A 282 13.17 3.28 2.24
N ARG A 283 13.49 2.65 1.10
CA ARG A 283 13.36 1.20 0.92
C ARG A 283 14.65 0.46 1.29
N GLU A 284 14.49 -0.84 1.53
CA GLU A 284 15.61 -1.77 1.53
C GLU A 284 16.29 -1.85 0.16
N LYS A 285 17.60 -2.11 0.18
CA LYS A 285 18.45 -2.09 -1.03
C LYS A 285 18.10 -3.22 -2.00
N SER A 286 17.92 -4.44 -1.48
CA SER A 286 17.75 -5.66 -2.27
C SER A 286 16.29 -5.95 -2.61
N PHE A 287 16.06 -6.33 -3.86
CA PHE A 287 14.76 -6.80 -4.35
C PHE A 287 14.55 -8.27 -4.02
N VAL A 288 13.29 -8.65 -3.80
CA VAL A 288 12.90 -10.05 -3.57
C VAL A 288 11.98 -10.47 -4.70
N TYR A 289 12.31 -11.58 -5.35
CA TYR A 289 11.53 -12.14 -6.45
C TYR A 289 10.98 -13.50 -6.07
N THR A 290 9.84 -13.82 -6.66
CA THR A 290 9.26 -15.17 -6.67
C THR A 290 9.45 -15.79 -8.05
N SER A 291 9.16 -17.08 -8.21
CA SER A 291 9.36 -17.70 -9.54
C SER A 291 8.35 -17.27 -10.62
N LYS A 292 7.13 -16.88 -10.26
CA LYS A 292 6.05 -16.57 -11.24
C LYS A 292 4.88 -15.85 -10.58
N VAL A 293 4.19 -14.95 -11.28
CA VAL A 293 2.88 -14.44 -10.82
C VAL A 293 1.75 -15.36 -11.30
N LYS A 294 1.07 -16.02 -10.36
CA LYS A 294 -0.06 -16.93 -10.61
C LYS A 294 -1.43 -16.27 -10.39
N ALA A 295 -1.50 -15.24 -9.56
CA ALA A 295 -2.73 -14.50 -9.30
C ALA A 295 -2.45 -13.02 -9.01
N ALA A 296 -3.46 -12.18 -9.19
CA ALA A 296 -3.47 -10.79 -8.76
C ALA A 296 -4.48 -10.62 -7.62
N PHE A 297 -4.06 -9.97 -6.55
CA PHE A 297 -4.93 -9.55 -5.45
C PHE A 297 -5.25 -8.07 -5.61
N VAL A 298 -6.55 -7.76 -5.66
CA VAL A 298 -7.07 -6.40 -5.73
C VAL A 298 -7.40 -5.92 -4.32
N HIS A 299 -6.86 -4.76 -3.98
CA HIS A 299 -7.01 -4.06 -2.71
C HIS A 299 -7.67 -2.70 -2.93
N HIS A 300 -8.15 -2.11 -1.83
CA HIS A 300 -8.25 -0.65 -1.73
C HIS A 300 -7.20 -0.15 -0.73
N THR A 301 -6.97 1.16 -0.66
CA THR A 301 -6.05 1.74 0.35
C THR A 301 -6.76 2.13 1.64
N ALA A 302 -8.11 2.11 1.66
CA ALA A 302 -8.95 2.59 2.75
C ALA A 302 -8.69 4.05 3.18
N SER A 303 -8.05 4.85 2.31
CA SER A 303 -7.51 6.17 2.64
C SER A 303 -8.46 7.34 2.46
N GLY A 304 -9.73 7.09 2.11
CA GLY A 304 -10.70 8.12 1.71
C GLY A 304 -10.59 8.51 0.22
N ASN A 305 -11.59 9.23 -0.29
CA ASN A 305 -11.78 9.47 -1.72
C ASN A 305 -11.67 10.96 -2.15
N ASN A 306 -11.38 11.85 -1.20
CA ASN A 306 -11.47 13.31 -1.39
C ASN A 306 -10.23 13.94 -2.06
N TYR A 307 -9.24 13.14 -2.43
CA TYR A 307 -8.05 13.61 -3.15
C TYR A 307 -8.39 13.99 -4.61
N SER A 308 -7.71 14.98 -5.19
CA SER A 308 -7.74 15.23 -6.63
C SER A 308 -6.80 14.26 -7.36
N CYS A 309 -7.00 14.00 -8.65
CA CYS A 309 -6.11 13.09 -9.36
C CYS A 309 -4.67 13.60 -9.51
N SER A 310 -4.43 14.91 -9.42
CA SER A 310 -3.08 15.48 -9.36
C SER A 310 -2.38 15.22 -8.02
N GLN A 311 -3.14 14.98 -6.95
CA GLN A 311 -2.58 14.60 -5.64
C GLN A 311 -2.17 13.13 -5.55
N ALA A 312 -2.52 12.28 -6.52
CA ALA A 312 -2.22 10.85 -6.45
C ALA A 312 -0.73 10.52 -6.21
N PRO A 313 0.25 11.16 -6.88
CA PRO A 313 1.67 10.99 -6.53
C PRO A 313 1.99 11.32 -5.07
N SER A 314 1.43 12.40 -4.51
CA SER A 314 1.62 12.77 -3.11
C SER A 314 1.01 11.75 -2.15
N LEU A 315 -0.17 11.21 -2.46
CA LEU A 315 -0.75 10.09 -1.70
C LEU A 315 0.17 8.87 -1.70
N ILE A 316 0.73 8.52 -2.86
CA ILE A 316 1.63 7.37 -3.01
C ILE A 316 2.92 7.57 -2.20
N ARG A 317 3.53 8.77 -2.23
CA ARG A 317 4.67 9.10 -1.35
C ARG A 317 4.30 8.98 0.12
N GLY A 318 3.10 9.42 0.50
CA GLY A 318 2.56 9.26 1.85
C GLY A 318 2.43 7.80 2.27
N PHE A 319 1.82 6.95 1.43
CA PHE A 319 1.72 5.49 1.69
C PHE A 319 3.10 4.84 1.78
N TYR A 320 4.01 5.21 0.89
CA TYR A 320 5.36 4.67 0.88
C TYR A 320 6.13 5.02 2.16
N ARG A 321 6.06 6.27 2.60
CA ARG A 321 6.65 6.72 3.88
C ARG A 321 5.97 6.08 5.07
N TYR A 322 4.65 5.96 5.07
CA TYR A 322 3.91 5.27 6.13
C TYR A 322 4.36 3.80 6.25
N HIS A 323 4.39 3.05 5.14
CA HIS A 323 4.84 1.66 5.16
C HIS A 323 6.29 1.51 5.63
N THR A 324 7.21 2.38 5.20
CA THR A 324 8.63 2.24 5.51
C THR A 324 9.03 2.82 6.86
N LYS A 325 8.55 4.02 7.21
CA LYS A 325 8.97 4.75 8.42
C LYS A 325 8.04 4.51 9.59
N SER A 326 6.74 4.42 9.35
CA SER A 326 5.77 4.15 10.42
C SER A 326 5.69 2.66 10.72
N LEU A 327 5.54 1.81 9.68
CA LEU A 327 5.31 0.37 9.84
C LEU A 327 6.58 -0.48 9.74
N GLY A 328 7.73 0.10 9.36
CA GLY A 328 9.00 -0.61 9.28
C GLY A 328 9.12 -1.63 8.14
N TRP A 329 8.24 -1.56 7.13
CA TRP A 329 8.28 -2.45 5.96
C TRP A 329 9.46 -2.10 5.05
N ARG A 330 9.84 -3.07 4.22
CA ARG A 330 10.99 -2.93 3.32
C ARG A 330 10.78 -1.92 2.20
N ASP A 331 9.53 -1.71 1.79
CA ASP A 331 9.09 -0.79 0.75
C ASP A 331 7.55 -0.71 0.81
N ILE A 332 6.91 0.05 -0.08
CA ILE A 332 5.46 0.03 -0.25
C ILE A 332 4.96 -1.40 -0.52
N GLY A 333 3.95 -1.88 0.23
CA GLY A 333 3.55 -3.29 0.18
C GLY A 333 2.93 -3.76 -1.14
N TYR A 334 2.28 -2.87 -1.90
CA TYR A 334 1.62 -3.18 -3.17
C TYR A 334 2.59 -3.12 -4.34
N ASN A 335 2.45 -4.00 -5.31
CA ASN A 335 3.24 -3.94 -6.55
C ASN A 335 2.79 -2.80 -7.46
N PHE A 336 1.49 -2.50 -7.48
CA PHE A 336 0.91 -1.43 -8.27
C PHE A 336 -0.16 -0.68 -7.51
N LEU A 337 -0.34 0.59 -7.87
CA LEU A 337 -1.45 1.41 -7.41
C LEU A 337 -2.24 1.96 -8.61
N VAL A 338 -3.55 2.12 -8.42
CA VAL A 338 -4.46 2.67 -9.43
C VAL A 338 -5.28 3.80 -8.81
N ASP A 339 -5.19 5.01 -9.36
CA ASP A 339 -6.01 6.13 -8.89
C ASP A 339 -7.43 6.11 -9.48
N LYS A 340 -8.32 6.96 -8.94
CA LYS A 340 -9.70 7.10 -9.42
C LYS A 340 -9.81 7.65 -10.84
N CYS A 341 -8.74 8.22 -11.40
CA CYS A 341 -8.66 8.64 -12.79
C CYS A 341 -8.18 7.54 -13.74
N GLY A 342 -7.79 6.37 -13.22
CA GLY A 342 -7.32 5.24 -14.00
C GLY A 342 -5.84 5.31 -14.38
N ARG A 343 -5.04 6.16 -13.73
CA ARG A 343 -3.58 6.13 -13.88
C ARG A 343 -3.02 4.97 -13.04
N ILE A 344 -2.01 4.30 -13.58
CA ILE A 344 -1.34 3.16 -12.95
C ILE A 344 0.06 3.60 -12.53
N TYR A 345 0.44 3.24 -11.32
CA TYR A 345 1.72 3.60 -10.72
C TYR A 345 2.47 2.33 -10.30
N GLU A 346 3.77 2.30 -10.54
CA GLU A 346 4.68 1.30 -9.98
C GLU A 346 4.76 1.48 -8.46
N GLY A 347 4.47 0.42 -7.70
CA GLY A 347 4.64 0.37 -6.26
C GLY A 347 5.99 -0.23 -5.89
N ARG A 348 5.99 -1.42 -5.28
CA ARG A 348 7.17 -2.17 -4.79
C ARG A 348 8.28 -2.25 -5.85
N ALA A 349 9.47 -1.76 -5.52
CA ALA A 349 10.63 -1.71 -6.41
C ALA A 349 11.15 -3.12 -6.76
N GLY A 350 11.75 -3.23 -7.95
CA GLY A 350 12.29 -4.49 -8.48
C GLY A 350 11.86 -4.78 -9.92
N GLY A 351 11.06 -3.91 -10.53
CA GLY A 351 10.74 -3.93 -11.96
C GLY A 351 9.34 -4.43 -12.26
N VAL A 352 8.59 -3.66 -13.06
CA VAL A 352 7.15 -3.87 -13.29
C VAL A 352 6.85 -5.16 -14.07
N ALA A 353 7.75 -5.63 -14.91
CA ALA A 353 7.60 -6.90 -15.64
C ALA A 353 7.98 -8.11 -14.79
N LYS A 354 8.74 -7.93 -13.69
CA LYS A 354 9.28 -9.02 -12.89
C LYS A 354 8.33 -9.49 -11.77
N PRO A 355 8.42 -10.75 -11.32
CA PRO A 355 7.58 -11.29 -10.23
C PRO A 355 8.08 -10.85 -8.84
N VAL A 356 8.15 -9.54 -8.59
CA VAL A 356 8.57 -8.94 -7.31
C VAL A 356 7.62 -9.35 -6.20
N LYS A 357 8.16 -9.88 -5.09
CA LYS A 357 7.38 -10.22 -3.89
C LYS A 357 6.96 -8.94 -3.15
N GLY A 358 5.66 -8.73 -3.02
CA GLY A 358 5.08 -7.64 -2.22
C GLY A 358 4.88 -8.01 -0.75
N ALA A 359 4.15 -7.15 -0.05
CA ALA A 359 3.71 -7.29 1.34
C ALA A 359 2.26 -6.76 1.45
N HIS A 360 1.37 -7.30 0.63
CA HIS A 360 0.00 -6.80 0.44
C HIS A 360 -1.08 -7.77 0.91
N THR A 361 -0.78 -9.08 0.95
CA THR A 361 -1.70 -10.13 1.38
C THR A 361 -0.93 -11.14 2.20
N MET A 362 -0.98 -10.99 3.53
CA MET A 362 -0.31 -11.91 4.44
C MET A 362 -0.71 -13.36 4.12
N GLY A 363 0.29 -14.23 3.96
CA GLY A 363 0.10 -15.63 3.58
C GLY A 363 0.01 -15.87 2.07
N PHE A 364 -0.23 -14.86 1.24
CA PHE A 364 -0.29 -15.01 -0.21
C PHE A 364 0.58 -14.01 -0.98
N ASN A 365 1.57 -13.38 -0.34
CA ASN A 365 2.53 -12.52 -1.02
C ASN A 365 3.41 -13.27 -2.04
N THR A 366 3.56 -14.58 -1.89
CA THR A 366 4.38 -15.42 -2.77
C THR A 366 3.62 -15.85 -4.03
N LYS A 367 4.24 -15.64 -5.20
CA LYS A 367 3.69 -15.94 -6.54
C LYS A 367 2.43 -15.14 -6.90
N THR A 368 2.29 -13.93 -6.38
CA THR A 368 1.16 -13.05 -6.63
C THR A 368 1.61 -11.62 -6.90
N THR A 369 0.67 -10.78 -7.32
CA THR A 369 0.90 -9.33 -7.44
C THR A 369 -0.25 -8.58 -6.79
N GLY A 370 0.07 -7.59 -5.97
CA GLY A 370 -0.90 -6.75 -5.27
C GLY A 370 -1.18 -5.46 -6.03
N ILE A 371 -2.46 -5.15 -6.26
CA ILE A 371 -2.92 -3.94 -6.93
C ILE A 371 -3.84 -3.18 -5.97
N ALA A 372 -3.40 -2.05 -5.45
CA ALA A 372 -4.21 -1.19 -4.60
C ALA A 372 -4.92 -0.09 -5.40
N VAL A 373 -6.26 -0.10 -5.39
CA VAL A 373 -7.04 1.01 -5.92
C VAL A 373 -7.12 2.09 -4.83
N ILE A 374 -6.56 3.27 -5.10
CA ILE A 374 -6.49 4.36 -4.12
C ILE A 374 -7.90 4.86 -3.82
N GLY A 375 -8.32 4.70 -2.57
CA GLY A 375 -9.64 5.09 -2.08
C GLY A 375 -10.24 4.13 -1.05
N SER A 376 -11.44 4.45 -0.60
CA SER A 376 -12.27 3.60 0.27
C SER A 376 -13.53 3.19 -0.48
N TYR A 377 -13.66 1.89 -0.77
CA TYR A 377 -14.71 1.34 -1.63
C TYR A 377 -15.68 0.38 -0.91
N GLY A 378 -15.85 0.56 0.41
CA GLY A 378 -16.87 -0.14 1.20
C GLY A 378 -18.28 0.16 0.67
N SER A 379 -18.67 1.43 0.73
CA SER A 379 -19.98 1.94 0.27
C SER A 379 -19.90 2.75 -1.03
N LYS A 380 -18.76 3.36 -1.34
CA LYS A 380 -18.56 4.18 -2.55
C LYS A 380 -18.14 3.32 -3.75
N LYS A 381 -18.74 3.59 -4.92
CA LYS A 381 -18.42 2.87 -6.15
C LYS A 381 -17.07 3.32 -6.72
N PRO A 382 -16.18 2.41 -7.15
CA PRO A 382 -15.00 2.80 -7.90
C PRO A 382 -15.39 3.37 -9.27
N SER A 383 -14.57 4.29 -9.79
CA SER A 383 -14.79 4.85 -11.13
C SER A 383 -14.63 3.77 -12.21
N SER A 384 -15.31 3.96 -13.35
CA SER A 384 -15.14 3.07 -14.50
C SER A 384 -13.70 3.07 -15.03
N LYS A 385 -13.02 4.23 -14.95
CA LYS A 385 -11.60 4.40 -15.32
C LYS A 385 -10.69 3.54 -14.45
N ALA A 386 -10.85 3.56 -13.13
CA ALA A 386 -10.08 2.73 -12.21
C ALA A 386 -10.31 1.22 -12.47
N VAL A 387 -11.56 0.79 -12.63
CA VAL A 387 -11.89 -0.61 -12.95
C VAL A 387 -11.27 -1.05 -14.28
N LYS A 388 -11.30 -0.17 -15.30
CA LYS A 388 -10.68 -0.43 -16.62
C LYS A 388 -9.15 -0.53 -16.50
N ALA A 389 -8.53 0.33 -15.70
CA ALA A 389 -7.09 0.30 -15.44
C ALA A 389 -6.66 -0.99 -14.76
N VAL A 390 -7.37 -1.45 -13.73
CA VAL A 390 -7.13 -2.76 -13.10
C VAL A 390 -7.26 -3.90 -14.11
N ALA A 391 -8.29 -3.86 -14.97
CA ALA A 391 -8.48 -4.90 -16.00
C ALA A 391 -7.34 -4.92 -17.03
N ARG A 392 -6.85 -3.76 -17.50
CA ARG A 392 -5.72 -3.67 -18.43
C ARG A 392 -4.41 -4.14 -17.78
N LEU A 393 -4.15 -3.65 -16.57
CA LEU A 393 -2.96 -4.02 -15.80
C LEU A 393 -2.92 -5.53 -15.54
N THR A 394 -4.03 -6.11 -15.09
CA THR A 394 -4.10 -7.56 -14.86
C THR A 394 -4.01 -8.36 -16.15
N ALA A 395 -4.61 -7.91 -17.26
CA ALA A 395 -4.48 -8.58 -18.56
C ALA A 395 -3.02 -8.70 -19.01
N TRP A 396 -2.26 -7.60 -18.90
CA TRP A 396 -0.84 -7.57 -19.23
C TRP A 396 -0.01 -8.34 -18.20
N LYS A 397 -0.07 -7.99 -16.92
CA LYS A 397 0.81 -8.55 -15.87
C LYS A 397 0.62 -10.05 -15.69
N LEU A 398 -0.61 -10.56 -15.78
CA LEU A 398 -0.88 -12.00 -15.73
C LEU A 398 -0.57 -12.69 -17.07
N GLY A 399 -0.74 -11.96 -18.18
CA GLY A 399 -0.40 -12.41 -19.52
C GLY A 399 1.09 -12.67 -19.70
N LEU A 400 1.95 -11.82 -19.09
CA LEU A 400 3.39 -12.05 -18.98
C LEU A 400 3.71 -13.44 -18.42
N HIS A 401 2.81 -14.05 -17.64
CA HIS A 401 2.98 -15.34 -17.00
C HIS A 401 2.01 -16.42 -17.53
N GLY A 402 1.31 -16.15 -18.64
CA GLY A 402 0.37 -17.09 -19.27
C GLY A 402 -0.86 -17.43 -18.41
N MET A 403 -1.20 -16.59 -17.43
CA MET A 403 -2.33 -16.82 -16.54
C MET A 403 -3.63 -16.31 -17.16
N ASN A 404 -4.69 -17.14 -17.13
CA ASN A 404 -6.02 -16.80 -17.65
C ASN A 404 -6.88 -16.11 -16.55
N PRO A 405 -7.30 -14.84 -16.75
CA PRO A 405 -8.06 -14.06 -15.76
C PRO A 405 -9.39 -14.68 -15.32
N LYS A 406 -10.04 -15.47 -16.17
CA LYS A 406 -11.35 -16.11 -15.87
C LYS A 406 -11.20 -17.39 -15.03
N LYS A 407 -10.00 -17.99 -14.96
CA LYS A 407 -9.78 -19.29 -14.31
C LYS A 407 -9.42 -19.16 -12.83
N LYS A 408 -9.33 -20.33 -12.18
CA LYS A 408 -8.75 -20.50 -10.84
C LYS A 408 -7.33 -21.05 -10.94
N THR A 409 -6.53 -20.78 -9.91
CA THR A 409 -5.18 -21.31 -9.70
C THR A 409 -5.02 -21.84 -8.28
N SER A 410 -4.02 -22.67 -8.03
CA SER A 410 -3.69 -23.14 -6.67
C SER A 410 -2.56 -22.29 -6.09
N LEU A 411 -2.77 -21.74 -4.90
CA LEU A 411 -1.75 -21.02 -4.12
C LEU A 411 -1.53 -21.73 -2.78
N THR A 412 -0.32 -21.64 -2.24
CA THR A 412 0.00 -22.18 -0.93
C THR A 412 0.02 -21.04 0.07
N SER A 413 -0.77 -21.14 1.13
CA SER A 413 -0.77 -20.16 2.22
C SER A 413 0.55 -20.20 2.98
N GLY A 414 1.13 -19.04 3.23
CA GLY A 414 2.23 -18.81 4.19
C GLY A 414 1.74 -18.68 5.63
N GLY A 415 0.44 -18.82 5.89
CA GLY A 415 -0.17 -18.58 7.20
C GLY A 415 -0.87 -17.22 7.27
N GLY A 416 -1.97 -17.18 8.02
CA GLY A 416 -2.83 -16.01 8.21
C GLY A 416 -4.11 -16.43 8.94
N ASN A 417 -5.01 -15.49 9.18
CA ASN A 417 -6.21 -15.74 9.97
C ASN A 417 -7.32 -16.53 9.23
N LEU A 418 -7.25 -16.66 7.90
CA LEU A 418 -8.23 -17.40 7.11
C LEU A 418 -7.74 -18.79 6.67
N TYR A 419 -6.43 -18.95 6.46
CA TYR A 419 -5.83 -20.18 5.96
C TYR A 419 -4.53 -20.50 6.67
N ALA A 420 -4.50 -21.66 7.34
CA ALA A 420 -3.30 -22.21 7.96
C ALA A 420 -2.12 -22.31 6.97
N LYS A 421 -0.91 -22.17 7.50
CA LYS A 421 0.34 -22.31 6.74
C LYS A 421 0.42 -23.66 6.04
N GLY A 422 0.90 -23.67 4.80
CA GLY A 422 1.01 -24.87 3.96
C GLY A 422 -0.28 -25.27 3.25
N LYS A 423 -1.45 -24.71 3.62
CA LYS A 423 -2.72 -25.03 2.95
C LYS A 423 -2.68 -24.63 1.48
N LYS A 424 -2.99 -25.58 0.58
CA LYS A 424 -3.21 -25.31 -0.84
C LYS A 424 -4.65 -24.83 -1.05
N VAL A 425 -4.81 -23.60 -1.53
CA VAL A 425 -6.11 -22.94 -1.72
C VAL A 425 -6.36 -22.69 -3.21
N LYS A 426 -7.55 -23.04 -3.68
CA LYS A 426 -8.00 -22.77 -5.06
C LYS A 426 -8.59 -21.36 -5.12
N MET A 427 -7.84 -20.43 -5.72
CA MET A 427 -8.21 -19.02 -5.81
C MET A 427 -8.53 -18.62 -7.24
N LYS A 428 -9.38 -17.60 -7.43
CA LYS A 428 -9.53 -16.97 -8.75
C LYS A 428 -8.18 -16.34 -9.14
N VAL A 429 -7.86 -16.33 -10.43
CA VAL A 429 -6.60 -15.71 -10.90
C VAL A 429 -6.61 -14.20 -10.65
N ILE A 430 -7.77 -13.57 -10.59
CA ILE A 430 -7.96 -12.22 -10.03
C ILE A 430 -8.90 -12.34 -8.85
N SER A 431 -8.37 -12.11 -7.65
CA SER A 431 -9.05 -12.21 -6.36
C SER A 431 -9.08 -10.86 -5.64
N GLY A 432 -10.01 -10.67 -4.72
CA GLY A 432 -9.96 -9.57 -3.76
C GLY A 432 -9.12 -9.97 -2.55
N HIS A 433 -8.66 -9.00 -1.76
CA HIS A 433 -7.91 -9.28 -0.53
C HIS A 433 -8.65 -10.28 0.39
N ARG A 434 -9.95 -10.03 0.61
CA ARG A 434 -10.84 -10.89 1.40
C ARG A 434 -10.92 -12.35 0.99
N ASP A 435 -10.49 -12.70 -0.23
CA ASP A 435 -10.49 -14.09 -0.68
C ASP A 435 -9.29 -14.87 -0.10
N GLY A 436 -8.26 -14.17 0.42
CA GLY A 436 -7.04 -14.77 0.96
C GLY A 436 -6.76 -14.46 2.43
N PHE A 437 -7.50 -13.52 3.02
CA PHE A 437 -7.37 -13.11 4.41
C PHE A 437 -8.74 -12.63 4.91
N ASN A 438 -9.05 -12.76 6.20
CA ASN A 438 -10.30 -12.23 6.75
C ASN A 438 -10.19 -10.71 6.93
N THR A 439 -10.72 -9.94 5.97
CA THR A 439 -10.66 -8.47 5.89
C THR A 439 -11.83 -7.93 5.07
N SER A 440 -12.22 -6.67 5.30
CA SER A 440 -13.18 -5.95 4.47
C SER A 440 -12.58 -5.54 3.10
N CYS A 441 -11.26 -5.52 2.94
CA CYS A 441 -10.57 -5.12 1.72
C CYS A 441 -10.92 -6.07 0.54
N PRO A 442 -11.19 -5.59 -0.69
CA PRO A 442 -11.05 -4.23 -1.22
C PRO A 442 -12.29 -3.32 -1.05
N GLY A 443 -13.15 -3.62 -0.08
CA GLY A 443 -14.45 -2.97 0.09
C GLY A 443 -15.53 -3.55 -0.82
N GLY A 444 -16.77 -3.55 -0.32
CA GLY A 444 -17.89 -4.25 -0.97
C GLY A 444 -18.19 -3.79 -2.39
N LYS A 445 -18.10 -2.48 -2.70
CA LYS A 445 -18.40 -1.99 -4.06
C LYS A 445 -17.32 -2.33 -5.08
N LEU A 446 -16.04 -2.32 -4.69
CA LEU A 446 -14.95 -2.71 -5.59
C LEU A 446 -14.89 -4.23 -5.76
N TYR A 447 -15.12 -5.01 -4.69
CA TYR A 447 -15.19 -6.47 -4.76
C TYR A 447 -16.27 -6.95 -5.76
N LYS A 448 -17.45 -6.33 -5.74
CA LYS A 448 -18.54 -6.60 -6.71
C LYS A 448 -18.13 -6.35 -8.17
N LYS A 449 -17.07 -5.58 -8.45
CA LYS A 449 -16.57 -5.33 -9.81
C LYS A 449 -15.56 -6.37 -10.29
N LEU A 450 -15.04 -7.26 -9.44
CA LEU A 450 -14.00 -8.22 -9.84
C LEU A 450 -14.45 -9.20 -10.92
N GLY A 451 -15.75 -9.53 -11.00
CA GLY A 451 -16.28 -10.31 -12.13
C GLY A 451 -16.07 -9.60 -13.47
N SER A 452 -16.42 -8.31 -13.54
CA SER A 452 -16.21 -7.48 -14.74
C SER A 452 -14.73 -7.31 -15.07
N VAL A 453 -13.87 -7.14 -14.06
CA VAL A 453 -12.42 -7.08 -14.24
C VAL A 453 -11.90 -8.35 -14.91
N ARG A 454 -12.29 -9.53 -14.41
CA ARG A 454 -11.89 -10.82 -15.00
C ARG A 454 -12.32 -10.97 -16.45
N SER A 455 -13.58 -10.65 -16.76
CA SER A 455 -14.09 -10.74 -18.14
C SER A 455 -13.37 -9.78 -19.08
N LYS A 456 -13.18 -8.52 -18.67
CA LYS A 456 -12.46 -7.51 -19.48
C LYS A 456 -10.98 -7.86 -19.66
N ALA A 457 -10.31 -8.31 -18.60
CA ALA A 457 -8.91 -8.69 -18.66
C ALA A 457 -8.70 -9.89 -19.62
N ALA A 458 -9.59 -10.87 -19.58
CA ALA A 458 -9.57 -11.98 -20.53
C ALA A 458 -9.83 -11.51 -21.97
N GLY A 459 -10.78 -10.60 -22.17
CA GLY A 459 -11.02 -9.98 -23.48
C GLY A 459 -9.78 -9.25 -24.01
N TYR A 460 -9.07 -8.49 -23.17
CA TYR A 460 -7.80 -7.86 -23.55
C TYR A 460 -6.71 -8.89 -23.90
N GLN A 461 -6.71 -10.07 -23.28
CA GLN A 461 -5.81 -11.18 -23.64
C GLN A 461 -6.26 -11.96 -24.89
N GLY A 462 -7.40 -11.63 -25.50
CA GLY A 462 -7.97 -12.39 -26.63
C GLY A 462 -8.59 -13.75 -26.23
N ARG A 463 -9.30 -13.81 -25.09
CA ARG A 463 -9.88 -15.04 -24.52
C ARG A 463 -11.37 -15.01 -24.20
#